data_AF-A0A8B3LL43-F1
#
_entry.id   AF-A0A8B3LL43-F1
#
_cell.length_a   1.000
_cell.length_b   1.000
_cell.length_c   1.000
_cell.angle_alpha   90.00
_cell.angle_beta   90.00
_cell.angle_gamma   90.00
#
_symmetry.space_group_name_H-M   'P 1'
#
loop_
_entity.id
_entity.type
_entity.pdbx_description
1 polymer ?
#
loop_
_entity_poly.entity_id
_entity_poly.type
_entity_poly.pdbx_seq_one_letter_code
_entity_poly.pdbx_strand_id
1 'polypeptide(L)'
;MNRALAPLLATLIAVFMASTARAVGPVTVVDNPAVLAALDAGGFGFADVLGVDGEDGLKTLYDEAPAYHAIVDIVASDVAALRAEMKAGGRPLYEVTDGNVGRIMDMRWLKTDAARFRLVGVVNRLDRRDFMLLQGDRSCGEVRFIYRLAYSFRKNGKLLASRLPFNFNAVYSAAPDADGGCVGTAGRWTPQLDESVDAGWLTGGPLEKAGLTFKQLELNAQVVRFPSGQETEFGGQAAYLMRVFGIDGAEISEKPLENTPDTARLSQDAALKARLAAYVGANLPAVDEGVYQIPDEFLARKIISWSTFGSARQANHPFTQLFQPKDFAPLDYSALKLVRTPEALVERLDNGACQGCHQAGSTAGFHFIGLDDKTTSPLNRIEVGISPHLHAEIPRRQAWLAATAEGKQPNRFRPLSFAPPAVWTNADAVDYAPAEMAMPCLMPEDAARFGATWQCDGGTVCTPLATASGVHTKLAQCLLPKDSEKMFSGHPCLTGSIASNAVQPFNDRYSRSGQFAAFAPDVSRTAYTCRPPKIGVPGGIAYR
;
A
#
# COMPACT_ATOMS: atom_id res chain seq x y z
N MET A 1 -32.14 -43.96 -65.89
CA MET A 1 -32.07 -45.29 -65.26
C MET A 1 -31.17 -45.21 -64.03
N ASN A 2 -31.80 -45.41 -62.86
CA ASN A 2 -31.29 -45.94 -61.57
C ASN A 2 -30.06 -45.36 -60.85
N ARG A 3 -30.36 -44.65 -59.74
CA ARG A 3 -29.96 -44.86 -58.33
C ARG A 3 -28.55 -45.44 -58.04
N ALA A 4 -27.74 -44.70 -57.28
CA ALA A 4 -27.31 -45.10 -55.92
C ALA A 4 -26.36 -44.07 -55.25
N LEU A 5 -26.77 -43.60 -54.04
CA LEU A 5 -26.02 -43.44 -52.77
C LEU A 5 -24.55 -42.93 -52.79
N ALA A 6 -24.03 -42.08 -51.89
CA ALA A 6 -24.46 -41.32 -50.72
C ALA A 6 -23.25 -40.39 -50.35
N PRO A 7 -23.43 -39.28 -49.61
CA PRO A 7 -22.39 -38.26 -49.44
C PRO A 7 -21.45 -38.59 -48.26
N LEU A 8 -20.13 -38.47 -48.47
CA LEU A 8 -19.10 -38.56 -47.43
C LEU A 8 -18.66 -37.15 -47.01
N LEU A 9 -19.33 -36.67 -45.96
CA LEU A 9 -18.79 -35.97 -44.80
C LEU A 9 -17.50 -35.14 -45.00
N ALA A 10 -17.65 -33.85 -45.24
CA ALA A 10 -16.62 -32.84 -44.96
C ALA A 10 -17.18 -31.83 -43.96
N THR A 11 -17.43 -32.28 -42.73
CA THR A 11 -17.53 -31.41 -41.56
C THR A 11 -16.12 -30.85 -41.31
N LEU A 12 -15.83 -29.67 -41.86
CA LEU A 12 -14.76 -28.83 -41.31
C LEU A 12 -15.23 -28.42 -39.91
N ILE A 13 -14.77 -29.18 -38.93
CA ILE A 13 -14.80 -28.81 -37.52
C ILE A 13 -14.05 -27.47 -37.45
N ALA A 14 -14.82 -26.39 -37.30
CA ALA A 14 -14.33 -25.19 -36.65
C ALA A 14 -13.88 -25.62 -35.27
N VAL A 15 -12.59 -25.94 -35.14
CA VAL A 15 -11.93 -26.09 -33.85
C VAL A 15 -12.05 -24.73 -33.21
N PHE A 16 -13.07 -24.60 -32.36
CA PHE A 16 -13.03 -23.72 -31.21
C PHE A 16 -11.72 -24.03 -30.50
N MET A 17 -10.66 -23.31 -30.84
CA MET A 17 -9.64 -22.97 -29.86
C MET A 17 -10.33 -22.01 -28.89
N ALA A 18 -11.23 -22.56 -28.07
CA ALA A 18 -11.38 -22.10 -26.72
C ALA A 18 -9.95 -22.16 -26.17
N SER A 19 -9.37 -21.00 -25.95
CA SER A 19 -8.21 -20.86 -25.09
C SER A 19 -8.54 -21.66 -23.84
N THR A 20 -8.01 -22.88 -23.72
CA THR A 20 -8.05 -23.62 -22.48
C THR A 20 -7.18 -22.79 -21.54
N ALA A 21 -7.85 -21.88 -20.83
CA ALA A 21 -7.24 -21.07 -19.81
C ALA A 21 -6.54 -22.05 -18.89
N ARG A 22 -5.21 -22.00 -18.90
CA ARG A 22 -4.39 -22.71 -17.91
C ARG A 22 -4.97 -22.37 -16.54
N ALA A 23 -5.04 -23.34 -15.63
CA ALA A 23 -5.34 -23.12 -14.22
C ALA A 23 -4.67 -21.82 -13.78
N VAL A 24 -5.48 -20.77 -13.61
CA VAL A 24 -4.98 -19.49 -13.13
C VAL A 24 -4.59 -19.81 -11.70
N GLY A 25 -3.30 -19.66 -11.36
CA GLY A 25 -2.79 -19.96 -10.03
C GLY A 25 -3.58 -19.24 -8.92
N PRO A 26 -3.29 -19.52 -7.64
CA PRO A 26 -4.10 -19.05 -6.53
C PRO A 26 -4.46 -17.55 -6.62
N VAL A 27 -5.73 -17.23 -6.39
CA VAL A 27 -6.27 -15.87 -6.45
C VAL A 27 -5.89 -15.13 -5.17
N THR A 28 -5.03 -14.14 -5.32
CA THR A 28 -4.58 -13.31 -4.19
C THR A 28 -5.23 -11.92 -4.20
N VAL A 29 -5.63 -11.42 -5.37
CA VAL A 29 -6.24 -10.10 -5.54
C VAL A 29 -7.37 -10.19 -6.56
N VAL A 30 -8.51 -9.57 -6.25
CA VAL A 30 -9.61 -9.32 -7.18
C VAL A 30 -9.76 -7.81 -7.34
N ASP A 31 -9.55 -7.30 -8.54
CA ASP A 31 -9.58 -5.87 -8.88
C ASP A 31 -10.45 -5.54 -10.10
N ASN A 32 -11.16 -6.54 -10.66
CA ASN A 32 -12.06 -6.35 -11.80
C ASN A 32 -13.29 -5.50 -11.38
N PRO A 33 -13.48 -4.29 -11.95
CA PRO A 33 -14.55 -3.39 -11.51
C PRO A 33 -15.97 -3.95 -11.66
N ALA A 34 -16.21 -4.83 -12.65
CA ALA A 34 -17.53 -5.42 -12.86
C ALA A 34 -17.86 -6.48 -11.80
N VAL A 35 -16.88 -7.33 -11.46
CA VAL A 35 -17.02 -8.33 -10.38
C VAL A 35 -17.22 -7.62 -9.05
N LEU A 36 -16.42 -6.59 -8.77
CA LEU A 36 -16.51 -5.82 -7.52
C LEU A 36 -17.84 -5.07 -7.39
N ALA A 37 -18.37 -4.51 -8.48
CA ALA A 37 -19.69 -3.88 -8.46
C ALA A 37 -20.82 -4.91 -8.20
N ALA A 38 -20.69 -6.13 -8.71
CA ALA A 38 -21.64 -7.21 -8.44
C ALA A 38 -21.56 -7.68 -6.98
N LEU A 39 -20.37 -7.73 -6.37
CA LEU A 39 -20.18 -8.00 -4.94
C LEU A 39 -20.73 -6.87 -4.05
N ASP A 40 -20.44 -5.62 -4.40
CA ASP A 40 -20.94 -4.40 -3.72
C ASP A 40 -22.48 -4.47 -3.64
N ALA A 41 -23.15 -4.73 -4.76
CA ALA A 41 -24.61 -4.93 -4.82
C ALA A 41 -25.11 -6.24 -4.17
N GLY A 42 -24.22 -7.20 -3.93
CA GLY A 42 -24.51 -8.53 -3.39
C GLY A 42 -24.32 -8.67 -1.88
N GLY A 43 -24.24 -7.54 -1.16
CA GLY A 43 -24.10 -7.51 0.30
C GLY A 43 -22.64 -7.57 0.79
N PHE A 44 -21.72 -7.00 0.01
CA PHE A 44 -20.33 -6.71 0.38
C PHE A 44 -20.01 -5.22 0.21
N GLY A 45 -21.03 -4.36 0.16
CA GLY A 45 -20.87 -2.92 0.14
C GLY A 45 -20.39 -2.38 1.49
N PHE A 46 -20.04 -1.09 1.51
CA PHE A 46 -19.53 -0.47 2.73
C PHE A 46 -20.60 -0.37 3.84
N ALA A 47 -21.87 -0.22 3.46
CA ALA A 47 -23.00 -0.22 4.38
C ALA A 47 -23.15 -1.57 5.11
N ASP A 48 -22.88 -2.69 4.43
CA ASP A 48 -22.92 -4.03 5.01
C ASP A 48 -21.90 -4.22 6.14
N VAL A 49 -20.72 -3.59 6.02
CA VAL A 49 -19.69 -3.59 7.08
C VAL A 49 -20.22 -2.96 8.38
N LEU A 50 -21.15 -2.01 8.24
CA LEU A 50 -21.75 -1.26 9.34
C LEU A 50 -23.11 -1.84 9.77
N GLY A 51 -23.56 -2.93 9.14
CA GLY A 51 -24.84 -3.57 9.42
C GLY A 51 -26.06 -2.72 9.06
N VAL A 52 -25.94 -1.84 8.05
CA VAL A 52 -27.05 -1.01 7.56
C VAL A 52 -27.48 -1.47 6.18
N ASP A 53 -28.77 -1.78 6.05
CA ASP A 53 -29.42 -2.08 4.77
C ASP A 53 -29.89 -0.77 4.10
N GLY A 54 -29.85 -0.68 2.76
CA GLY A 54 -30.45 0.42 2.02
C GLY A 54 -29.48 1.19 1.11
N GLU A 55 -29.78 2.47 0.87
CA GLU A 55 -28.95 3.32 0.00
C GLU A 55 -27.58 3.59 0.66
N ASP A 56 -26.50 3.36 -0.09
CA ASP A 56 -25.11 3.45 0.39
C ASP A 56 -24.54 4.88 0.38
N GLY A 57 -25.41 5.89 0.29
CA GLY A 57 -25.04 7.29 0.37
C GLY A 57 -24.48 7.66 1.74
N LEU A 58 -23.41 8.44 1.79
CA LEU A 58 -22.74 8.76 3.07
C LEU A 58 -23.57 9.62 4.01
N LYS A 59 -24.58 10.34 3.50
CA LYS A 59 -25.56 11.03 4.35
C LYS A 59 -26.38 10.02 5.15
N THR A 60 -26.97 9.03 4.47
CA THR A 60 -27.78 7.98 5.11
C THR A 60 -26.94 7.21 6.13
N LEU A 61 -25.72 6.80 5.77
CA LEU A 61 -24.81 6.14 6.72
C LEU A 61 -24.48 7.02 7.92
N TYR A 62 -24.28 8.32 7.74
CA TYR A 62 -24.00 9.24 8.85
C TYR A 62 -25.19 9.42 9.79
N ASP A 63 -26.41 9.42 9.24
CA ASP A 63 -27.64 9.59 10.02
C ASP A 63 -28.08 8.29 10.71
N GLU A 64 -27.86 7.14 10.07
CA GLU A 64 -28.45 5.86 10.47
C GLU A 64 -27.47 4.85 11.07
N ALA A 65 -26.16 4.96 10.81
CA ALA A 65 -25.14 4.05 11.35
C ALA A 65 -24.32 4.75 12.46
N PRO A 66 -24.60 4.48 13.77
CA PRO A 66 -23.89 5.13 14.88
C PRO A 66 -22.37 4.93 14.82
N ALA A 67 -21.93 3.73 14.41
CA ALA A 67 -20.54 3.38 14.21
C ALA A 67 -19.84 4.32 13.20
N TYR A 68 -20.46 4.54 12.05
CA TYR A 68 -19.92 5.42 11.01
C TYR A 68 -19.93 6.89 11.45
N HIS A 69 -21.01 7.34 12.10
CA HIS A 69 -21.08 8.68 12.67
C HIS A 69 -19.89 8.96 13.61
N ALA A 70 -19.63 8.06 14.56
CA ALA A 70 -18.54 8.19 15.51
C ALA A 70 -17.17 8.20 14.81
N ILE A 71 -16.95 7.32 13.82
CA ILE A 71 -15.72 7.31 13.02
C ILE A 71 -15.52 8.65 12.30
N VAL A 72 -16.56 9.18 11.65
CA VAL A 72 -16.48 10.45 10.92
C VAL A 72 -16.13 11.61 11.86
N ASP A 73 -16.69 11.63 13.08
CA ASP A 73 -16.41 12.70 14.04
C ASP A 73 -14.99 12.62 14.62
N ILE A 74 -14.47 11.41 14.88
CA ILE A 74 -13.06 11.20 15.26
C ILE A 74 -12.14 11.72 14.15
N VAL A 75 -12.40 11.33 12.90
CA VAL A 75 -11.58 11.76 11.76
C VAL A 75 -11.67 13.28 11.56
N ALA A 76 -12.86 13.87 11.71
CA ALA A 76 -13.04 15.31 11.60
C ALA A 76 -12.25 16.07 12.68
N SER A 77 -12.23 15.54 13.92
CA SER A 77 -11.40 16.07 15.01
C SER A 77 -9.90 16.00 14.68
N ASP A 78 -9.43 14.89 14.13
CA ASP A 78 -8.02 14.76 13.70
C ASP A 78 -7.64 15.74 12.60
N VAL A 79 -8.50 15.89 11.59
CA VAL A 79 -8.30 16.82 10.49
C VAL A 79 -8.29 18.26 11.00
N ALA A 80 -9.19 18.62 11.93
CA ALA A 80 -9.21 19.93 12.57
C ALA A 80 -7.95 20.20 13.42
N ALA A 81 -7.48 19.22 14.17
CA ALA A 81 -6.26 19.32 14.96
C ALA A 81 -5.03 19.54 14.08
N LEU A 82 -4.88 18.76 13.00
CA LEU A 82 -3.79 18.93 12.03
C LEU A 82 -3.85 20.31 11.35
N ARG A 83 -5.06 20.79 11.02
CA ARG A 83 -5.24 22.14 10.48
C ARG A 83 -4.74 23.22 11.44
N ALA A 84 -5.10 23.11 12.71
CA ALA A 84 -4.71 24.05 13.74
C ALA A 84 -3.18 24.03 13.96
N GLU A 85 -2.59 22.84 14.03
CA GLU A 85 -1.15 22.64 14.15
C GLU A 85 -0.39 23.27 12.98
N MET A 86 -0.79 22.98 11.74
CA MET A 86 -0.16 23.56 10.56
C MET A 86 -0.30 25.07 10.52
N LYS A 87 -1.46 25.61 10.89
CA LYS A 87 -1.67 27.07 11.00
C LYS A 87 -0.72 27.68 12.03
N ALA A 88 -0.56 27.06 13.20
CA ALA A 88 0.37 27.51 14.23
C ALA A 88 1.84 27.42 13.76
N GLY A 89 2.17 26.42 12.94
CA GLY A 89 3.46 26.27 12.27
C GLY A 89 3.65 27.12 11.00
N GLY A 90 2.77 28.09 10.74
CA GLY A 90 2.90 29.06 9.64
C GLY A 90 2.37 28.58 8.27
N ARG A 91 1.64 27.47 8.22
CA ARG A 91 1.10 26.88 6.98
C ARG A 91 -0.44 26.77 7.03
N PRO A 92 -1.18 27.85 6.77
CA PRO A 92 -2.64 27.79 6.75
C PRO A 92 -3.17 26.88 5.64
N LEU A 93 -4.26 26.16 5.93
CA LEU A 93 -4.92 25.25 5.01
C LEU A 93 -6.37 25.65 4.75
N TYR A 94 -6.83 25.38 3.52
CA TYR A 94 -8.14 25.76 3.00
C TYR A 94 -8.91 24.55 2.47
N GLU A 95 -10.23 24.53 2.60
CA GLU A 95 -11.09 23.42 2.13
C GLU A 95 -11.50 23.61 0.66
N VAL A 96 -11.92 24.84 0.30
CA VAL A 96 -12.44 25.17 -1.04
C VAL A 96 -11.68 26.37 -1.60
N THR A 97 -10.92 26.14 -2.67
CA THR A 97 -10.15 27.19 -3.35
C THR A 97 -9.68 26.71 -4.72
N ASP A 98 -9.69 27.60 -5.71
CA ASP A 98 -9.01 27.47 -7.00
C ASP A 98 -7.54 27.92 -6.94
N GLY A 99 -7.12 28.50 -5.81
CA GLY A 99 -5.78 29.00 -5.57
C GLY A 99 -4.72 27.91 -5.42
N ASN A 100 -3.48 28.35 -5.63
CA ASN A 100 -2.26 27.56 -5.43
C ASN A 100 -1.81 27.63 -3.96
N VAL A 101 -2.66 27.09 -3.08
CA VAL A 101 -2.49 27.09 -1.62
C VAL A 101 -2.64 25.67 -1.06
N GLY A 102 -2.17 25.46 0.17
CA GLY A 102 -2.36 24.22 0.91
C GLY A 102 -3.84 23.92 1.14
N ARG A 103 -4.23 22.68 0.85
CA ARG A 103 -5.62 22.22 0.94
C ARG A 103 -5.76 21.14 1.99
N ILE A 104 -6.89 21.15 2.69
CA ILE A 104 -7.28 20.11 3.63
C ILE A 104 -8.58 19.45 3.17
N MET A 105 -8.76 18.18 3.48
CA MET A 105 -9.98 17.44 3.19
C MET A 105 -11.19 18.13 3.81
N ASP A 106 -12.21 18.36 2.98
CA ASP A 106 -13.50 18.85 3.44
C ASP A 106 -14.34 17.68 3.97
N MET A 107 -14.54 17.65 5.29
CA MET A 107 -15.21 16.56 5.98
C MET A 107 -16.70 16.42 5.59
N ARG A 108 -17.30 17.41 4.93
CA ARG A 108 -18.67 17.32 4.41
C ARG A 108 -18.82 16.24 3.33
N TRP A 109 -17.73 15.86 2.64
CA TRP A 109 -17.74 14.73 1.72
C TRP A 109 -18.10 13.41 2.39
N LEU A 110 -17.90 13.27 3.71
CA LEU A 110 -18.27 12.07 4.46
C LEU A 110 -19.71 12.10 5.00
N LYS A 111 -20.47 13.16 4.69
CA LYS A 111 -21.83 13.42 5.22
C LYS A 111 -22.82 13.82 4.11
N THR A 112 -22.55 13.44 2.85
CA THR A 112 -23.35 13.82 1.68
C THR A 112 -23.93 12.60 0.96
N ASP A 113 -25.10 12.78 0.37
CA ASP A 113 -25.78 11.86 -0.55
C ASP A 113 -25.09 11.76 -1.92
N ALA A 114 -24.27 12.74 -2.29
CA ALA A 114 -23.52 12.74 -3.55
C ALA A 114 -22.30 11.82 -3.55
N ALA A 115 -21.95 11.22 -2.42
CA ALA A 115 -20.76 10.39 -2.24
C ALA A 115 -21.11 9.04 -1.59
N ARG A 116 -20.26 8.06 -1.85
CA ARG A 116 -20.30 6.70 -1.28
C ARG A 116 -18.90 6.07 -1.24
N PHE A 117 -18.74 5.03 -0.44
CA PHE A 117 -17.53 4.20 -0.42
C PHE A 117 -17.71 3.00 -1.33
N ARG A 118 -17.02 2.99 -2.48
CA ARG A 118 -17.12 1.91 -3.48
C ARG A 118 -16.16 0.79 -3.14
N LEU A 119 -16.61 -0.47 -3.23
CA LEU A 119 -15.70 -1.62 -3.21
C LEU A 119 -14.80 -1.58 -4.45
N VAL A 120 -13.49 -1.46 -4.23
CA VAL A 120 -12.49 -1.36 -5.31
C VAL A 120 -11.50 -2.51 -5.33
N GLY A 121 -11.50 -3.38 -4.31
CA GLY A 121 -10.70 -4.60 -4.32
C GLY A 121 -11.04 -5.58 -3.21
N VAL A 122 -10.81 -6.86 -3.49
CA VAL A 122 -10.79 -7.93 -2.48
C VAL A 122 -9.40 -8.53 -2.45
N VAL A 123 -8.78 -8.60 -1.27
CA VAL A 123 -7.39 -9.05 -1.09
C VAL A 123 -7.36 -10.23 -0.13
N ASN A 124 -6.93 -11.38 -0.62
CA ASN A 124 -6.68 -12.58 0.19
C ASN A 124 -5.40 -12.40 1.00
N ARG A 125 -5.53 -12.28 2.30
CA ARG A 125 -4.40 -12.17 3.24
C ARG A 125 -4.36 -13.37 4.17
N LEU A 126 -4.63 -14.59 3.68
CA LEU A 126 -4.46 -15.81 4.50
C LEU A 126 -3.01 -15.92 5.02
N ASP A 127 -2.04 -15.33 4.32
CA ASP A 127 -0.65 -15.19 4.80
C ASP A 127 -0.51 -14.46 6.14
N ARG A 128 -1.53 -13.71 6.57
CA ARG A 128 -1.57 -13.04 7.89
C ARG A 128 -1.75 -14.01 9.05
N ARG A 129 -2.09 -15.27 8.79
CA ARG A 129 -2.07 -16.35 9.78
C ARG A 129 -0.74 -16.37 10.55
N ASP A 130 0.36 -16.06 9.87
CA ASP A 130 1.69 -16.01 10.46
C ASP A 130 1.81 -15.07 11.67
N PHE A 131 1.10 -13.93 11.65
CA PHE A 131 1.04 -12.98 12.78
C PHE A 131 0.02 -13.41 13.83
N MET A 132 -1.12 -13.95 13.38
CA MET A 132 -2.23 -14.34 14.25
C MET A 132 -1.84 -15.50 15.18
N LEU A 133 -0.99 -16.41 14.70
CA LEU A 133 -0.40 -17.47 15.53
C LEU A 133 0.43 -16.91 16.70
N LEU A 134 1.07 -15.74 16.55
CA LEU A 134 1.81 -15.10 17.65
C LEU A 134 0.88 -14.62 18.77
N GLN A 135 -0.40 -14.41 18.46
CA GLN A 135 -1.45 -14.00 19.40
C GLN A 135 -2.24 -15.19 19.97
N GLY A 136 -1.93 -16.42 19.55
CA GLY A 136 -2.72 -17.60 19.88
C GLY A 136 -4.06 -17.71 19.13
N ASP A 137 -4.28 -16.88 18.11
CA ASP A 137 -5.46 -16.94 17.24
C ASP A 137 -5.30 -18.09 16.23
N ARG A 138 -6.36 -18.90 16.09
CA ARG A 138 -6.39 -20.13 15.27
C ARG A 138 -7.05 -19.95 13.90
N SER A 139 -7.48 -18.74 13.56
CA SER A 139 -8.01 -18.43 12.23
C SER A 139 -6.96 -18.63 11.14
N CYS A 140 -7.42 -18.74 9.89
CA CYS A 140 -6.58 -19.02 8.73
C CYS A 140 -5.96 -17.78 8.10
N GLY A 141 -5.97 -16.64 8.79
CA GLY A 141 -5.52 -15.35 8.29
C GLY A 141 -6.69 -14.43 7.96
N GLU A 142 -6.50 -13.55 6.98
CA GLU A 142 -7.42 -12.44 6.74
C GLU A 142 -7.97 -12.40 5.31
N VAL A 143 -9.17 -11.85 5.14
CA VAL A 143 -9.70 -11.37 3.86
C VAL A 143 -10.01 -9.89 4.02
N ARG A 144 -9.65 -9.09 3.01
CA ARG A 144 -9.68 -7.63 3.08
C ARG A 144 -10.52 -7.05 1.96
N PHE A 145 -11.48 -6.19 2.31
CA PHE A 145 -12.31 -5.46 1.37
C PHE A 145 -11.89 -3.99 1.37
N ILE A 146 -11.42 -3.51 0.23
CA ILE A 146 -10.90 -2.15 0.08
C ILE A 146 -11.99 -1.27 -0.50
N TYR A 147 -12.37 -0.23 0.24
CA TYR A 147 -13.35 0.75 -0.17
C TYR A 147 -12.70 2.11 -0.40
N ARG A 148 -13.08 2.79 -1.49
CA ARG A 148 -12.56 4.12 -1.83
C ARG A 148 -13.69 5.12 -1.98
N LEU A 149 -13.49 6.30 -1.40
CA LEU A 149 -14.44 7.39 -1.51
C LEU A 149 -14.62 7.81 -2.97
N ALA A 150 -15.86 7.76 -3.44
CA ALA A 150 -16.26 8.21 -4.77
C ALA A 150 -17.47 9.12 -4.67
N TYR A 151 -17.61 10.02 -5.64
CA TYR A 151 -18.78 10.89 -5.73
C TYR A 151 -19.32 10.90 -7.16
N SER A 152 -20.62 11.14 -7.27
CA SER A 152 -21.33 11.25 -8.53
C SER A 152 -22.57 12.10 -8.35
N PHE A 153 -22.67 13.20 -9.09
CA PHE A 153 -23.85 14.08 -9.06
C PHE A 153 -24.07 14.76 -10.41
N ARG A 154 -25.32 15.18 -10.68
CA ARG A 154 -25.64 15.93 -11.91
C ARG A 154 -25.54 17.43 -11.66
N LYS A 155 -24.86 18.15 -12.54
CA LYS A 155 -24.79 19.62 -12.57
C LYS A 155 -24.99 20.11 -13.99
N ASN A 156 -25.95 21.00 -14.21
CA ASN A 156 -26.29 21.55 -15.54
C ASN A 156 -26.51 20.45 -16.60
N GLY A 157 -27.21 19.38 -16.24
CA GLY A 157 -27.48 18.23 -17.11
C GLY A 157 -26.30 17.27 -17.32
N LYS A 158 -25.09 17.59 -16.85
CA LYS A 158 -23.89 16.75 -16.96
C LYS A 158 -23.68 15.93 -15.68
N LEU A 159 -23.34 14.65 -15.85
CA LEU A 159 -22.88 13.81 -14.74
C LEU A 159 -21.42 14.16 -14.42
N LEU A 160 -21.17 14.54 -13.18
CA LEU A 160 -19.83 14.75 -12.65
C LEU A 160 -19.53 13.64 -11.67
N ALA A 161 -18.51 12.84 -11.96
CA ALA A 161 -18.09 11.75 -11.09
C ALA A 161 -16.56 11.70 -10.97
N SER A 162 -16.07 11.37 -9.77
CA SER A 162 -14.65 11.10 -9.51
C SER A 162 -14.50 10.32 -8.20
N ARG A 163 -13.26 10.25 -7.72
CA ARG A 163 -12.81 9.56 -6.52
C ARG A 163 -11.85 10.45 -5.74
N LEU A 164 -11.77 10.21 -4.44
CA LEU A 164 -10.87 10.88 -3.54
C LEU A 164 -9.92 9.86 -2.89
N PRO A 165 -8.68 10.25 -2.57
CA PRO A 165 -7.68 9.39 -1.90
C PRO A 165 -8.02 9.22 -0.41
N PHE A 166 -9.17 8.60 -0.15
CA PHE A 166 -9.70 8.33 1.18
C PHE A 166 -10.26 6.90 1.16
N ASN A 167 -9.55 5.99 1.81
CA ASN A 167 -9.82 4.56 1.71
C ASN A 167 -10.08 3.96 3.09
N PHE A 168 -11.03 3.03 3.13
CA PHE A 168 -11.20 2.10 4.24
C PHE A 168 -10.82 0.69 3.77
N ASN A 169 -10.18 -0.07 4.66
CA ASN A 169 -9.94 -1.48 4.50
C ASN A 169 -10.69 -2.24 5.61
N ALA A 170 -11.76 -2.95 5.25
CA ALA A 170 -12.48 -3.82 6.18
C ALA A 170 -11.80 -5.18 6.24
N VAL A 171 -11.30 -5.55 7.42
CA VAL A 171 -10.56 -6.77 7.65
C VAL A 171 -11.47 -7.81 8.28
N TYR A 172 -11.50 -9.00 7.70
CA TYR A 172 -12.21 -10.17 8.21
C TYR A 172 -11.22 -11.28 8.51
N SER A 173 -11.38 -11.95 9.64
CA SER A 173 -10.68 -13.20 9.93
C SER A 173 -11.35 -14.36 9.19
N ALA A 174 -10.56 -15.22 8.56
CA ALA A 174 -11.05 -16.41 7.88
C ALA A 174 -11.11 -17.60 8.85
N ALA A 175 -12.26 -18.27 8.94
CA ALA A 175 -12.45 -19.40 9.82
C ALA A 175 -11.54 -20.59 9.44
N PRO A 176 -11.12 -21.39 10.43
CA PRO A 176 -10.49 -22.68 10.17
C PRO A 176 -11.48 -23.68 9.59
N ASP A 177 -10.93 -24.72 8.98
CA ASP A 177 -11.67 -25.92 8.60
C ASP A 177 -12.22 -26.63 9.86
N ALA A 178 -13.15 -27.57 9.67
CA ALA A 178 -13.80 -28.29 10.78
C ALA A 178 -12.81 -29.09 11.67
N ASP A 179 -11.67 -29.50 11.11
CA ASP A 179 -10.57 -30.16 11.82
C ASP A 179 -9.58 -29.18 12.48
N GLY A 180 -9.84 -27.87 12.38
CA GLY A 180 -8.96 -26.80 12.85
C GLY A 180 -7.82 -26.44 11.89
N GLY A 181 -7.77 -27.09 10.71
CA GLY A 181 -6.81 -26.81 9.65
C GLY A 181 -7.15 -25.58 8.81
N CYS A 182 -6.34 -25.33 7.78
CA CYS A 182 -6.54 -24.24 6.81
C CYS A 182 -6.41 -24.70 5.35
N VAL A 183 -6.39 -26.02 5.13
CA VAL A 183 -6.19 -26.61 3.80
C VAL A 183 -7.40 -26.33 2.91
N GLY A 184 -8.60 -26.56 3.44
CA GLY A 184 -9.85 -26.28 2.75
C GLY A 184 -10.05 -24.79 2.52
N THR A 185 -9.91 -23.97 3.57
CA THR A 185 -9.98 -22.51 3.46
C THR A 185 -9.00 -21.94 2.42
N ALA A 186 -7.75 -22.44 2.37
CA ALA A 186 -6.78 -22.04 1.36
C ALA A 186 -7.16 -22.53 -0.06
N GLY A 187 -7.63 -23.78 -0.17
CA GLY A 187 -8.04 -24.39 -1.43
C GLY A 187 -9.16 -23.65 -2.15
N ARG A 188 -10.10 -23.04 -1.41
CA ARG A 188 -11.21 -22.25 -1.98
C ARG A 188 -10.75 -21.01 -2.77
N TRP A 189 -9.51 -20.57 -2.60
CA TRP A 189 -8.95 -19.44 -3.35
C TRP A 189 -8.28 -19.85 -4.66
N THR A 190 -8.39 -21.11 -5.07
CA THR A 190 -7.85 -21.61 -6.34
C THR A 190 -9.00 -22.08 -7.23
N PRO A 191 -9.32 -21.34 -8.31
CA PRO A 191 -10.38 -21.75 -9.22
C PRO A 191 -10.01 -23.06 -9.94
N GLN A 192 -11.01 -23.91 -10.15
CA GLN A 192 -10.86 -25.11 -10.98
C GLN A 192 -10.78 -24.75 -12.48
N LEU A 193 -10.41 -25.72 -13.33
CA LEU A 193 -10.13 -25.48 -14.75
C LEU A 193 -11.31 -24.88 -15.54
N ASP A 194 -12.53 -25.16 -15.12
CA ASP A 194 -13.79 -24.71 -15.73
C ASP A 194 -14.45 -23.54 -14.97
N GLU A 195 -13.83 -23.03 -13.91
CA GLU A 195 -14.36 -21.94 -13.10
C GLU A 195 -13.82 -20.57 -13.54
N SER A 196 -14.70 -19.56 -13.51
CA SER A 196 -14.33 -18.15 -13.63
C SER A 196 -14.28 -17.47 -12.28
N VAL A 197 -13.33 -16.55 -12.10
CA VAL A 197 -13.31 -15.64 -10.93
C VAL A 197 -14.38 -14.57 -11.14
N ASP A 198 -15.61 -14.90 -10.77
CA ASP A 198 -16.77 -14.01 -10.76
C ASP A 198 -17.39 -13.90 -9.36
N ALA A 199 -18.44 -13.07 -9.23
CA ALA A 199 -19.10 -12.85 -7.95
C ALA A 199 -19.77 -14.12 -7.38
N GLY A 200 -20.28 -15.01 -8.24
CA GLY A 200 -20.89 -16.27 -7.82
C GLY A 200 -19.84 -17.22 -7.23
N TRP A 201 -18.73 -17.41 -7.93
CA TRP A 201 -17.60 -18.21 -7.42
C TRP A 201 -17.06 -17.66 -6.09
N LEU A 202 -16.86 -16.35 -6.01
CA LEU A 202 -16.37 -15.70 -4.80
C LEU A 202 -17.32 -15.91 -3.61
N THR A 203 -18.61 -15.64 -3.77
CA THR A 203 -19.60 -15.69 -2.68
C THR A 203 -19.99 -17.11 -2.28
N GLY A 204 -19.95 -18.07 -3.21
CA GLY A 204 -20.17 -19.49 -2.93
C GLY A 204 -18.92 -20.24 -2.43
N GLY A 205 -17.75 -19.60 -2.45
CA GLY A 205 -16.47 -20.21 -2.10
C GLY A 205 -15.70 -19.40 -1.06
N PRO A 206 -14.65 -18.65 -1.46
CA PRO A 206 -13.72 -18.01 -0.53
C PRO A 206 -14.32 -16.84 0.28
N LEU A 207 -15.45 -16.26 -0.16
CA LEU A 207 -16.14 -15.16 0.52
C LEU A 207 -17.45 -15.58 1.18
N GLU A 208 -17.66 -16.88 1.39
CA GLU A 208 -18.83 -17.38 2.11
C GLU A 208 -18.93 -16.70 3.48
N LYS A 209 -20.03 -15.98 3.73
CA LYS A 209 -20.19 -15.13 4.94
C LYS A 209 -20.01 -15.89 6.24
N ALA A 210 -20.44 -17.15 6.31
CA ALA A 210 -20.29 -17.99 7.50
C ALA A 210 -18.82 -18.29 7.86
N GLY A 211 -17.91 -18.22 6.87
CA GLY A 211 -16.48 -18.42 7.05
C GLY A 211 -15.69 -17.15 7.37
N LEU A 212 -16.35 -15.99 7.47
CA LEU A 212 -15.71 -14.69 7.69
C LEU A 212 -16.26 -14.02 8.94
N THR A 213 -15.36 -13.51 9.79
CA THR A 213 -15.73 -12.72 10.97
C THR A 213 -15.06 -11.36 10.90
N PHE A 214 -15.84 -10.28 11.01
CA PHE A 214 -15.29 -8.93 10.99
C PHE A 214 -14.31 -8.72 12.15
N LYS A 215 -13.16 -8.12 11.85
CA LYS A 215 -12.06 -7.90 12.81
C LYS A 215 -11.85 -6.43 13.13
N GLN A 216 -11.74 -5.59 12.10
CA GLN A 216 -11.47 -4.16 12.24
C GLN A 216 -11.65 -3.41 10.92
N LEU A 217 -11.79 -2.08 11.02
CA LEU A 217 -11.77 -1.15 9.91
C LEU A 217 -10.50 -0.29 9.96
N GLU A 218 -9.69 -0.31 8.90
CA GLU A 218 -8.45 0.45 8.79
C GLU A 218 -8.66 1.65 7.86
N LEU A 219 -8.27 2.85 8.29
CA LEU A 219 -8.32 4.08 7.51
C LEU A 219 -6.95 4.42 6.95
N ASN A 220 -6.89 4.77 5.67
CA ASN A 220 -5.80 5.54 5.08
C ASN A 220 -6.38 6.66 4.21
N ALA A 221 -6.13 7.91 4.57
CA ALA A 221 -6.65 9.07 3.85
C ALA A 221 -5.61 10.16 3.66
N GLN A 222 -5.44 10.61 2.42
CA GLN A 222 -4.71 11.84 2.13
C GLN A 222 -5.56 13.04 2.54
N VAL A 223 -5.28 13.59 3.72
CA VAL A 223 -6.07 14.66 4.33
C VAL A 223 -5.53 16.05 4.04
N VAL A 224 -4.26 16.19 3.64
CA VAL A 224 -3.65 17.46 3.24
C VAL A 224 -2.93 17.32 1.91
N ARG A 225 -2.99 18.35 1.08
CA ARG A 225 -2.19 18.48 -0.14
C ARG A 225 -1.68 19.91 -0.30
N PHE A 226 -0.37 20.05 -0.46
CA PHE A 226 0.26 21.26 -0.97
C PHE A 226 0.57 21.11 -2.46
N PRO A 227 0.10 22.03 -3.32
CA PRO A 227 0.39 22.00 -4.74
C PRO A 227 1.86 22.35 -5.04
N SER A 228 2.37 21.89 -6.18
CA SER A 228 3.76 22.14 -6.59
C SER A 228 4.11 23.61 -6.81
N GLY A 229 3.11 24.47 -7.06
CA GLY A 229 3.37 25.90 -7.16
C GLY A 229 3.66 26.54 -5.79
N GLN A 230 3.32 25.89 -4.69
CA GLN A 230 3.73 26.27 -3.33
C GLN A 230 4.98 25.47 -2.89
N GLU A 231 5.01 24.18 -3.23
CA GLU A 231 6.12 23.25 -2.99
C GLU A 231 6.99 23.07 -4.23
N THR A 232 7.65 24.16 -4.65
CA THR A 232 8.30 24.24 -5.96
C THR A 232 9.49 23.30 -6.13
N GLU A 233 10.19 22.96 -5.06
CA GLU A 233 11.33 22.03 -5.09
C GLU A 233 10.90 20.58 -4.85
N PHE A 234 9.96 20.34 -3.93
CA PHE A 234 9.41 19.00 -3.69
C PHE A 234 8.54 18.48 -4.84
N GLY A 235 7.96 19.38 -5.65
CA GLY A 235 6.96 19.01 -6.65
C GLY A 235 5.57 18.73 -6.08
N GLY A 236 5.29 19.22 -4.86
CA GLY A 236 4.09 18.93 -4.08
C GLY A 236 4.39 18.19 -2.79
N GLN A 237 3.45 18.22 -1.85
CA GLN A 237 3.52 17.50 -0.58
C GLN A 237 2.12 17.06 -0.16
N ALA A 238 2.01 15.94 0.54
CA ALA A 238 0.74 15.49 1.10
C ALA A 238 0.93 14.88 2.49
N ALA A 239 -0.16 14.88 3.27
CA ALA A 239 -0.23 14.25 4.58
C ALA A 239 -1.32 13.18 4.59
N TYR A 240 -1.00 12.03 5.16
CA TYR A 240 -1.85 10.85 5.17
C TYR A 240 -2.19 10.45 6.61
N LEU A 241 -3.47 10.51 6.96
CA LEU A 241 -3.99 10.07 8.24
C LEU A 241 -4.24 8.56 8.21
N MET A 242 -3.71 7.85 9.20
CA MET A 242 -4.01 6.44 9.41
C MET A 242 -4.57 6.18 10.82
N ARG A 243 -5.63 5.36 10.86
CA ARG A 243 -6.37 4.95 12.07
C ARG A 243 -6.83 3.50 11.93
N VAL A 244 -7.06 2.82 13.05
CA VAL A 244 -7.72 1.51 13.08
C VAL A 244 -8.86 1.55 14.07
N PHE A 245 -10.03 1.05 13.67
CA PHE A 245 -11.24 1.02 14.47
C PHE A 245 -11.72 -0.42 14.66
N GLY A 246 -12.02 -0.80 15.91
CA GLY A 246 -12.91 -1.91 16.20
C GLY A 246 -14.37 -1.44 16.14
N ILE A 247 -15.24 -2.29 15.61
CA ILE A 247 -16.68 -2.04 15.56
C ILE A 247 -17.37 -3.24 16.20
N ASP A 248 -18.18 -2.99 17.22
CA ASP A 248 -19.03 -3.98 17.87
C ASP A 248 -20.45 -3.42 17.99
N GLY A 249 -21.31 -3.79 17.03
CA GLY A 249 -22.60 -3.15 16.83
C GLY A 249 -22.46 -1.64 16.64
N ALA A 250 -22.99 -0.87 17.59
CA ALA A 250 -22.91 0.59 17.58
C ALA A 250 -21.63 1.15 18.25
N GLU A 251 -20.88 0.33 18.98
CA GLU A 251 -19.70 0.77 19.72
C GLU A 251 -18.46 0.78 18.83
N ILE A 252 -17.67 1.86 18.96
CA ILE A 252 -16.38 2.02 18.29
C ILE A 252 -15.27 2.03 19.32
N SER A 253 -14.20 1.29 19.03
CA SER A 253 -12.94 1.35 19.78
C SER A 253 -11.78 1.76 18.88
N GLU A 254 -10.87 2.60 19.38
CA GLU A 254 -9.63 2.93 18.68
C GLU A 254 -8.57 1.86 18.96
N LYS A 255 -8.14 1.16 17.91
CA LYS A 255 -7.10 0.13 17.98
C LYS A 255 -5.71 0.71 17.65
N PRO A 256 -4.63 0.17 18.23
CA PRO A 256 -3.28 0.57 17.86
C PRO A 256 -2.95 0.20 16.41
N LEU A 257 -2.06 0.98 15.79
CA LEU A 257 -1.49 0.66 14.49
C LEU A 257 -0.39 -0.40 14.67
N GLU A 258 -0.50 -1.49 13.92
CA GLU A 258 0.42 -2.61 14.00
C GLU A 258 1.88 -2.17 13.85
N ASN A 259 2.72 -2.63 14.78
CA ASN A 259 4.17 -2.41 14.80
C ASN A 259 4.60 -0.93 14.65
N THR A 260 3.71 0.01 14.96
CA THR A 260 3.91 1.43 14.78
C THR A 260 4.04 2.12 16.14
N PRO A 261 5.26 2.48 16.57
CA PRO A 261 5.49 2.96 17.91
C PRO A 261 4.94 4.39 18.10
N ASP A 262 4.41 4.68 19.28
CA ASP A 262 4.03 6.02 19.71
C ASP A 262 5.27 6.82 20.07
N THR A 263 5.88 7.44 19.05
CA THR A 263 7.15 8.16 19.21
C THR A 263 7.06 9.31 20.21
N ALA A 264 5.91 9.99 20.28
CA ALA A 264 5.70 11.11 21.20
C ALA A 264 5.74 10.63 22.66
N ARG A 265 5.02 9.55 22.96
CA ARG A 265 5.00 8.96 24.31
C ARG A 265 6.32 8.31 24.67
N LEU A 266 6.89 7.51 23.77
CA LEU A 266 8.15 6.79 24.01
C LEU A 266 9.35 7.73 24.18
N SER A 267 9.33 8.90 23.55
CA SER A 267 10.40 9.90 23.72
C SER A 267 10.39 10.56 25.10
N GLN A 268 9.25 10.52 25.81
CA GLN A 268 9.08 11.12 27.13
C GLN A 268 9.19 10.11 28.28
N ASP A 269 9.08 8.80 27.98
CA ASP A 269 9.15 7.72 28.96
C ASP A 269 10.34 6.79 28.67
N ALA A 270 11.47 7.06 29.34
CA ALA A 270 12.69 6.30 29.17
C ALA A 270 12.56 4.82 29.59
N ALA A 271 11.71 4.51 30.58
CA ALA A 271 11.51 3.14 31.03
C ALA A 271 10.69 2.34 30.01
N LEU A 272 9.62 2.93 29.48
CA LEU A 272 8.84 2.34 28.39
C LEU A 272 9.69 2.13 27.13
N LYS A 273 10.50 3.12 26.75
CA LYS A 273 11.43 3.02 25.63
C LYS A 273 12.46 1.91 25.81
N ALA A 274 13.02 1.75 27.02
CA ALA A 274 13.95 0.66 27.33
C ALA A 274 13.27 -0.71 27.23
N ARG A 275 12.01 -0.84 27.64
CA ARG A 275 11.23 -2.08 27.48
C ARG A 275 10.96 -2.42 26.01
N LEU A 276 10.72 -1.41 25.16
CA LEU A 276 10.62 -1.63 23.71
C LEU A 276 11.95 -2.14 23.13
N ALA A 277 13.09 -1.55 23.51
CA ALA A 277 14.40 -2.04 23.06
C ALA A 277 14.66 -3.48 23.53
N ALA A 278 14.30 -3.82 24.77
CA ALA A 278 14.40 -5.18 25.29
C ALA A 278 13.51 -6.16 24.52
N TYR A 279 12.28 -5.77 24.17
CA TYR A 279 11.41 -6.56 23.30
C TYR A 279 12.07 -6.84 21.94
N VAL A 280 12.61 -5.80 21.29
CA VAL A 280 13.31 -5.94 20.00
C VAL A 280 14.47 -6.93 20.10
N GLY A 281 15.32 -6.79 21.12
CA GLY A 281 16.43 -7.71 21.35
C GLY A 281 15.98 -9.16 21.58
N ALA A 282 14.91 -9.36 22.36
CA ALA A 282 14.37 -10.68 22.64
C ALA A 282 13.66 -11.34 21.43
N ASN A 283 13.25 -10.54 20.44
CA ASN A 283 12.50 -10.99 19.26
C ASN A 283 13.28 -10.81 17.95
N LEU A 284 14.60 -10.64 18.02
CA LEU A 284 15.45 -10.34 16.86
C LEU A 284 15.25 -11.32 15.67
N PRO A 285 15.17 -12.65 15.85
CA PRO A 285 14.88 -13.56 14.73
C PRO A 285 13.52 -13.35 14.09
N ALA A 286 12.48 -13.00 14.87
CA ALA A 286 11.15 -12.72 14.36
C ALA A 286 11.09 -11.39 13.59
N VAL A 287 11.84 -10.39 14.05
CA VAL A 287 12.03 -9.11 13.34
C VAL A 287 12.76 -9.33 12.01
N ASP A 288 13.78 -10.18 12.00
CA ASP A 288 14.49 -10.58 10.78
C ASP A 288 13.57 -11.30 9.79
N GLU A 289 12.79 -12.30 10.24
CA GLU A 289 11.78 -13.00 9.44
C GLU A 289 10.71 -12.04 8.89
N GLY A 290 10.42 -10.97 9.63
CA GLY A 290 9.38 -9.99 9.32
C GLY A 290 8.00 -10.37 9.84
N VAL A 291 7.94 -11.37 10.73
CA VAL A 291 6.71 -11.86 11.35
C VAL A 291 6.86 -11.70 12.85
N TYR A 292 6.50 -10.52 13.35
CA TYR A 292 6.57 -10.15 14.75
C TYR A 292 5.42 -9.21 15.11
N GLN A 293 5.14 -9.09 16.40
CA GLN A 293 4.13 -8.17 16.91
C GLN A 293 4.60 -7.46 18.18
N ILE A 294 4.84 -6.17 18.04
CA ILE A 294 5.15 -5.29 19.16
C ILE A 294 3.92 -5.17 20.07
N PRO A 295 4.08 -5.28 21.39
CA PRO A 295 2.97 -5.13 22.34
C PRO A 295 2.26 -3.78 22.22
N ASP A 296 0.94 -3.80 22.34
CA ASP A 296 0.05 -2.64 22.20
C ASP A 296 0.43 -1.44 23.07
N GLU A 297 1.04 -1.69 24.24
CA GLU A 297 1.49 -0.63 25.11
C GLU A 297 2.52 0.28 24.44
N PHE A 298 3.23 -0.13 23.39
CA PHE A 298 4.20 0.74 22.71
C PHE A 298 3.61 1.51 21.53
N LEU A 299 2.38 1.20 21.12
CA LEU A 299 1.88 1.53 19.80
C LEU A 299 1.01 2.78 19.77
N ALA A 300 1.12 3.53 18.67
CA ALA A 300 0.28 4.68 18.39
C ALA A 300 -1.12 4.24 17.93
N ARG A 301 -2.14 5.06 18.18
CA ARG A 301 -3.51 4.89 17.63
C ARG A 301 -3.83 5.85 16.47
N LYS A 302 -2.91 6.79 16.21
CA LYS A 302 -2.94 7.76 15.13
C LYS A 302 -1.54 8.02 14.66
N ILE A 303 -1.34 8.07 13.36
CA ILE A 303 -0.13 8.67 12.77
C ILE A 303 -0.50 9.54 11.58
N ILE A 304 0.41 10.46 11.25
CA ILE A 304 0.42 11.18 9.98
C ILE A 304 1.70 10.78 9.21
N SER A 305 1.53 10.19 8.02
CA SER A 305 2.64 9.94 7.08
C SER A 305 2.75 11.08 6.07
N TRP A 306 3.95 11.30 5.55
CA TRP A 306 4.24 12.44 4.68
C TRP A 306 4.86 12.04 3.34
N SER A 307 4.32 12.60 2.26
CA SER A 307 4.98 12.69 0.95
C SER A 307 5.49 14.11 0.74
N THR A 308 6.27 14.45 -0.27
CA THR A 308 6.89 13.62 -1.31
C THR A 308 8.22 13.04 -0.82
N PHE A 309 8.76 12.06 -1.55
CA PHE A 309 9.98 11.32 -1.18
C PHE A 309 9.87 10.66 0.20
N GLY A 310 8.71 10.06 0.48
CA GLY A 310 8.36 9.62 1.83
C GLY A 310 9.37 8.68 2.48
N SER A 311 10.03 7.81 1.71
CA SER A 311 11.13 6.94 2.18
C SER A 311 12.37 7.70 2.66
N ALA A 312 12.55 8.97 2.28
CA ALA A 312 13.64 9.81 2.75
C ALA A 312 13.20 10.78 3.87
N ARG A 313 11.91 10.87 4.18
CA ARG A 313 11.38 11.81 5.18
C ARG A 313 11.53 11.22 6.58
N GLN A 314 12.29 11.87 7.46
CA GLN A 314 12.55 11.38 8.82
C GLN A 314 11.26 11.06 9.62
N ALA A 315 10.19 11.82 9.41
CA ALA A 315 8.89 11.60 10.07
C ALA A 315 8.25 10.23 9.76
N ASN A 316 8.64 9.59 8.66
CA ASN A 316 8.18 8.24 8.29
C ASN A 316 9.08 7.13 8.85
N HIS A 317 10.12 7.48 9.59
CA HIS A 317 11.09 6.55 10.23
C HIS A 317 10.98 6.65 11.77
N PRO A 318 9.94 6.09 12.37
CA PRO A 318 9.67 6.24 13.80
C PRO A 318 10.71 5.58 14.73
N PHE A 319 11.29 4.45 14.36
CA PHE A 319 12.34 3.78 15.13
C PHE A 319 13.66 4.51 15.03
N THR A 320 14.02 5.06 13.86
CA THR A 320 15.16 5.97 13.72
C THR A 320 15.05 7.19 14.65
N GLN A 321 13.85 7.70 14.90
CA GLN A 321 13.65 8.81 15.86
C GLN A 321 13.84 8.38 17.32
N LEU A 322 13.56 7.11 17.63
CA LEU A 322 13.65 6.59 18.99
C LEU A 322 15.04 6.04 19.30
N PHE A 323 15.65 5.28 18.41
CA PHE A 323 16.85 4.52 18.67
C PHE A 323 17.99 4.93 17.77
N GLN A 324 19.20 4.85 18.31
CA GLN A 324 20.42 4.92 17.54
C GLN A 324 20.94 3.50 17.29
N PRO A 325 21.62 3.22 16.17
CA PRO A 325 22.17 1.89 15.88
C PRO A 325 23.01 1.32 17.04
N LYS A 326 23.78 2.16 17.74
CA LYS A 326 24.57 1.75 18.91
C LYS A 326 23.76 1.13 20.06
N ASP A 327 22.46 1.44 20.16
CA ASP A 327 21.58 0.90 21.20
C ASP A 327 21.37 -0.61 21.01
N PHE A 328 21.62 -1.14 19.80
CA PHE A 328 21.48 -2.55 19.45
C PHE A 328 22.81 -3.24 19.08
N ALA A 329 23.95 -2.53 19.19
CA ALA A 329 25.27 -3.06 18.86
C ALA A 329 25.65 -4.39 19.57
N PRO A 330 25.22 -4.67 20.81
CA PRO A 330 25.55 -5.93 21.48
C PRO A 330 24.81 -7.17 20.98
N LEU A 331 23.82 -7.04 20.09
CA LEU A 331 23.04 -8.18 19.58
C LEU A 331 23.86 -9.02 18.58
N ASP A 332 23.53 -10.31 18.47
CA ASP A 332 24.15 -11.21 17.49
C ASP A 332 23.34 -11.27 16.18
N TYR A 333 23.98 -10.88 15.08
CA TYR A 333 23.40 -10.81 13.74
C TYR A 333 23.88 -11.94 12.81
N SER A 334 24.78 -12.81 13.29
CA SER A 334 25.47 -13.79 12.44
C SER A 334 24.54 -14.83 11.83
N ALA A 335 23.54 -15.28 12.61
CA ALA A 335 22.58 -16.31 12.22
C ALA A 335 21.33 -15.77 11.50
N LEU A 336 21.17 -14.44 11.40
CA LEU A 336 20.00 -13.82 10.77
C LEU A 336 20.04 -13.98 9.24
N LYS A 337 18.90 -13.88 8.57
CA LYS A 337 18.80 -14.01 7.11
C LYS A 337 18.99 -12.65 6.43
N LEU A 338 18.27 -11.63 6.90
CA LEU A 338 18.21 -10.31 6.27
C LEU A 338 19.07 -9.27 7.00
N VAL A 339 18.88 -9.10 8.30
CA VAL A 339 19.49 -8.02 9.09
C VAL A 339 20.91 -8.41 9.50
N ARG A 340 21.94 -7.69 9.04
CA ARG A 340 23.35 -8.00 9.37
C ARG A 340 24.01 -7.00 10.30
N THR A 341 23.41 -5.82 10.50
CA THR A 341 23.95 -4.77 11.37
C THR A 341 22.84 -4.09 12.17
N PRO A 342 23.20 -3.32 13.23
CA PRO A 342 22.23 -2.53 13.97
C PRO A 342 21.49 -1.48 13.13
N GLU A 343 22.13 -0.88 12.13
CA GLU A 343 21.48 0.04 11.19
C GLU A 343 20.40 -0.69 10.37
N ALA A 344 20.71 -1.90 9.88
CA ALA A 344 19.72 -2.71 9.16
C ALA A 344 18.55 -3.14 10.05
N LEU A 345 18.77 -3.31 11.36
CA LEU A 345 17.70 -3.61 12.32
C LEU A 345 16.75 -2.42 12.46
N VAL A 346 17.29 -1.21 12.64
CA VAL A 346 16.47 0.00 12.74
C VAL A 346 15.68 0.22 11.45
N GLU A 347 16.32 0.07 10.28
CA GLU A 347 15.62 0.15 8.98
C GLU A 347 14.52 -0.91 8.84
N ARG A 348 14.78 -2.15 9.28
CA ARG A 348 13.79 -3.23 9.23
C ARG A 348 12.56 -2.90 10.08
N LEU A 349 12.77 -2.32 11.26
CA LEU A 349 11.69 -1.88 12.15
C LEU A 349 10.93 -0.68 11.56
N ASP A 350 11.63 0.30 11.01
CA ASP A 350 11.02 1.45 10.31
C ASP A 350 10.17 0.98 9.13
N ASN A 351 10.70 0.09 8.30
CA ASN A 351 9.98 -0.51 7.18
C ASN A 351 8.75 -1.31 7.63
N GLY A 352 8.80 -1.92 8.82
CA GLY A 352 7.69 -2.67 9.41
C GLY A 352 6.60 -1.81 10.07
N ALA A 353 6.83 -0.51 10.27
CA ALA A 353 5.81 0.42 10.78
C ALA A 353 4.87 0.91 9.66
N CYS A 354 3.66 1.35 10.02
CA CYS A 354 2.66 1.81 9.04
C CYS A 354 3.21 2.95 8.17
N GLN A 355 3.78 4.01 8.75
CA GLN A 355 4.34 5.14 7.98
C GLN A 355 5.56 4.77 7.13
N GLY A 356 6.37 3.80 7.54
CA GLY A 356 7.55 3.37 6.78
C GLY A 356 7.13 2.57 5.55
N CYS A 357 6.35 1.51 5.73
CA CYS A 357 5.79 0.71 4.63
C CYS A 357 4.95 1.57 3.67
N HIS A 358 4.08 2.44 4.21
CA HIS A 358 3.24 3.36 3.45
C HIS A 358 4.03 4.25 2.48
N GLN A 359 5.31 4.50 2.70
CA GLN A 359 6.15 5.34 1.84
C GLN A 359 7.27 4.59 1.12
N ALA A 360 7.36 3.28 1.33
CA ALA A 360 8.34 2.41 0.71
C ALA A 360 7.64 1.49 -0.29
N GLY A 361 7.72 1.85 -1.58
CA GLY A 361 7.13 1.06 -2.67
C GLY A 361 5.61 1.23 -2.84
N SER A 362 5.01 2.28 -2.28
CA SER A 362 3.60 2.62 -2.47
C SER A 362 3.37 3.54 -3.69
N THR A 363 2.12 3.63 -4.15
CA THR A 363 1.70 4.63 -5.16
C THR A 363 0.97 5.75 -4.44
N ALA A 364 1.68 6.88 -4.25
CA ALA A 364 1.16 8.04 -3.52
C ALA A 364 0.60 7.68 -2.13
N GLY A 365 1.27 6.81 -1.38
CA GLY A 365 0.84 6.37 -0.06
C GLY A 365 -0.07 5.14 -0.03
N PHE A 366 -0.57 4.69 -1.17
CA PHE A 366 -1.51 3.56 -1.23
C PHE A 366 -0.87 2.33 -1.87
N HIS A 367 -1.13 1.15 -1.29
CA HIS A 367 -0.72 -0.11 -1.90
C HIS A 367 -1.75 -0.69 -2.86
N PHE A 368 -3.01 -0.28 -2.68
CA PHE A 368 -4.15 -0.64 -3.51
C PHE A 368 -5.04 0.59 -3.68
N ILE A 369 -5.26 1.02 -4.92
CA ILE A 369 -6.17 2.11 -5.29
C ILE A 369 -7.34 1.63 -6.15
N GLY A 370 -7.22 0.45 -6.77
CA GLY A 370 -8.23 -0.14 -7.64
C GLY A 370 -8.33 0.51 -9.02
N LEU A 371 -8.93 -0.22 -9.95
CA LEU A 371 -9.16 0.23 -11.32
C LEU A 371 -10.46 1.03 -11.42
N ASP A 372 -10.48 2.02 -12.30
CA ASP A 372 -11.69 2.78 -12.61
C ASP A 372 -12.52 2.05 -13.67
N ASP A 373 -13.85 2.13 -13.57
CA ASP A 373 -14.75 1.54 -14.55
C ASP A 373 -14.80 2.34 -15.87
N LYS A 374 -15.49 1.77 -16.87
CA LYS A 374 -15.59 2.35 -18.23
C LYS A 374 -16.34 3.69 -18.27
N THR A 375 -17.10 4.05 -17.23
CA THR A 375 -17.83 5.33 -17.15
C THR A 375 -16.92 6.49 -16.76
N THR A 376 -15.75 6.21 -16.18
CA THR A 376 -14.75 7.21 -15.87
C THR A 376 -14.11 7.73 -17.14
N SER A 377 -13.95 9.06 -17.24
CA SER A 377 -13.27 9.73 -18.34
C SER A 377 -11.91 9.07 -18.61
N PRO A 378 -11.58 8.72 -19.87
CA PRO A 378 -10.28 8.15 -20.21
C PRO A 378 -9.09 9.00 -19.76
N LEU A 379 -9.26 10.33 -19.67
CA LEU A 379 -8.21 11.25 -19.20
C LEU A 379 -7.91 11.12 -17.70
N ASN A 380 -8.80 10.51 -16.92
CA ASN A 380 -8.68 10.34 -15.48
C ASN A 380 -8.68 8.87 -15.06
N ARG A 381 -8.72 7.92 -16.00
CA ARG A 381 -8.82 6.49 -15.65
C ARG A 381 -7.51 5.98 -15.06
N ILE A 382 -7.61 5.22 -13.97
CA ILE A 382 -6.47 4.49 -13.40
C ILE A 382 -6.27 3.19 -14.18
N GLU A 383 -5.10 3.08 -14.82
CA GLU A 383 -4.69 1.87 -15.57
C GLU A 383 -3.89 0.88 -14.72
N VAL A 384 -3.28 1.34 -13.61
CA VAL A 384 -2.53 0.50 -12.67
C VAL A 384 -3.11 0.70 -11.27
N GLY A 385 -3.87 -0.29 -10.80
CA GLY A 385 -4.63 -0.21 -9.54
C GLY A 385 -3.84 -0.59 -8.28
N ILE A 386 -2.60 -1.04 -8.42
CA ILE A 386 -1.76 -1.55 -7.33
C ILE A 386 -0.38 -0.90 -7.30
N SER A 387 0.23 -0.85 -6.13
CA SER A 387 1.59 -0.34 -5.97
C SER A 387 2.67 -1.34 -6.40
N PRO A 388 3.91 -0.88 -6.67
CA PRO A 388 5.06 -1.76 -6.87
C PRO A 388 5.28 -2.76 -5.72
N HIS A 389 5.10 -2.36 -4.46
CA HIS A 389 5.21 -3.26 -3.32
C HIS A 389 4.17 -4.39 -3.39
N LEU A 390 2.89 -4.05 -3.60
CA LEU A 390 1.84 -5.07 -3.70
C LEU A 390 2.09 -6.00 -4.90
N HIS A 391 2.56 -5.46 -6.02
CA HIS A 391 2.94 -6.26 -7.18
C HIS A 391 4.06 -7.25 -6.84
N ALA A 392 5.12 -6.82 -6.17
CA ALA A 392 6.23 -7.68 -5.73
C ALA A 392 5.82 -8.75 -4.71
N GLU A 393 4.78 -8.48 -3.90
CA GLU A 393 4.27 -9.43 -2.90
C GLU A 393 3.36 -10.53 -3.49
N ILE A 394 2.80 -10.35 -4.69
CA ILE A 394 1.87 -11.33 -5.30
C ILE A 394 2.52 -12.72 -5.42
N PRO A 395 3.73 -12.90 -6.00
CA PRO A 395 4.36 -14.21 -6.11
C PRO A 395 4.58 -14.90 -4.75
N ARG A 396 5.00 -14.14 -3.73
CA ARG A 396 5.18 -14.67 -2.36
C ARG A 396 3.88 -15.21 -1.81
N ARG A 397 2.81 -14.41 -1.92
CA ARG A 397 1.48 -14.76 -1.41
C ARG A 397 0.88 -15.96 -2.15
N GLN A 398 1.11 -16.06 -3.46
CA GLN A 398 0.71 -17.24 -4.24
C GLN A 398 1.45 -18.50 -3.79
N ALA A 399 2.77 -18.41 -3.57
CA ALA A 399 3.55 -19.54 -3.07
C ALA A 399 3.14 -19.96 -1.65
N TRP A 400 2.91 -18.98 -0.76
CA TRP A 400 2.40 -19.23 0.60
C TRP A 400 1.04 -19.93 0.58
N LEU A 401 0.13 -19.45 -0.27
CA LEU A 401 -1.22 -19.98 -0.40
C LEU A 401 -1.23 -21.38 -1.00
N ALA A 402 -0.44 -21.62 -2.05
CA ALA A 402 -0.27 -22.95 -2.65
C ALA A 402 0.27 -23.97 -1.64
N ALA A 403 1.33 -23.62 -0.89
CA ALA A 403 1.89 -24.50 0.13
C ALA A 403 0.83 -24.85 1.20
N THR A 404 0.06 -23.85 1.66
CA THR A 404 -1.00 -24.08 2.67
C THR A 404 -2.13 -24.96 2.12
N ALA A 405 -2.56 -24.74 0.88
CA ALA A 405 -3.59 -25.55 0.22
C ALA A 405 -3.12 -27.01 -0.03
N GLU A 406 -1.82 -27.24 -0.11
CA GLU A 406 -1.21 -28.57 -0.20
C GLU A 406 -0.91 -29.21 1.16
N GLY A 407 -1.25 -28.54 2.27
CA GLY A 407 -0.93 -29.00 3.64
C GLY A 407 0.55 -28.94 4.00
N LYS A 408 1.35 -28.16 3.26
CA LYS A 408 2.78 -27.94 3.49
C LYS A 408 3.03 -26.70 4.33
N GLN A 409 4.19 -26.64 4.99
CA GLN A 409 4.64 -25.43 5.67
C GLN A 409 5.05 -24.36 4.64
N PRO A 410 4.41 -23.18 4.62
CA PRO A 410 4.78 -22.11 3.69
C PRO A 410 6.07 -21.40 4.12
N ASN A 411 6.73 -20.75 3.18
CA ASN A 411 7.81 -19.80 3.49
C ASN A 411 7.21 -18.54 4.13
N ARG A 412 7.61 -18.24 5.36
CA ARG A 412 7.07 -17.15 6.19
C ARG A 412 7.87 -15.85 6.07
N PHE A 413 9.05 -15.89 5.46
CA PHE A 413 9.92 -14.73 5.33
C PHE A 413 9.24 -13.61 4.53
N ARG A 414 9.28 -12.39 5.06
CA ARG A 414 8.73 -11.19 4.43
C ARG A 414 9.86 -10.25 3.99
N PRO A 415 10.01 -9.95 2.70
CA PRO A 415 10.98 -8.97 2.21
C PRO A 415 10.78 -7.57 2.82
N LEU A 416 11.76 -6.69 2.60
CA LEU A 416 11.53 -5.25 2.79
C LEU A 416 10.47 -4.78 1.78
N SER A 417 9.62 -3.83 2.16
CA SER A 417 8.48 -3.42 1.30
C SER A 417 8.91 -2.78 -0.03
N PHE A 418 10.17 -2.35 -0.13
CA PHE A 418 10.76 -1.80 -1.34
C PHE A 418 11.57 -2.83 -2.16
N ALA A 419 11.54 -4.11 -1.79
CA ALA A 419 12.19 -5.18 -2.55
C ALA A 419 11.46 -5.45 -3.88
N PRO A 420 12.19 -5.83 -4.95
CA PRO A 420 11.58 -6.29 -6.19
C PRO A 420 10.90 -7.65 -6.00
N PRO A 421 10.12 -8.12 -6.99
CA PRO A 421 9.60 -9.48 -7.00
C PRO A 421 10.72 -10.51 -6.81
N ALA A 422 10.39 -11.65 -6.22
CA ALA A 422 11.33 -12.76 -6.02
C ALA A 422 10.71 -14.08 -6.45
N VAL A 423 11.56 -15.08 -6.71
CA VAL A 423 11.15 -16.47 -6.91
C VAL A 423 11.03 -17.16 -5.56
N TRP A 424 9.89 -17.84 -5.36
CA TRP A 424 9.53 -18.49 -4.09
C TRP A 424 9.35 -19.99 -4.32
N THR A 425 10.42 -20.77 -4.12
CA THR A 425 10.43 -22.22 -4.45
C THR A 425 10.54 -23.13 -3.23
N ASN A 426 11.22 -22.74 -2.15
CA ASN A 426 11.37 -23.49 -0.88
C ASN A 426 11.59 -22.54 0.33
N ALA A 427 11.49 -23.07 1.55
CA ALA A 427 11.41 -22.30 2.81
C ALA A 427 12.59 -21.32 3.08
N ASP A 428 13.78 -21.57 2.53
CA ASP A 428 14.99 -20.93 3.06
C ASP A 428 15.65 -19.90 2.13
N ALA A 429 15.36 -19.89 0.82
CA ALA A 429 15.97 -18.96 -0.13
C ALA A 429 14.95 -17.93 -0.67
N VAL A 430 15.39 -16.66 -0.77
CA VAL A 430 14.66 -15.61 -1.50
C VAL A 430 15.56 -15.19 -2.65
N ASP A 431 15.13 -15.51 -3.86
CA ASP A 431 15.86 -15.17 -5.08
C ASP A 431 15.20 -13.94 -5.71
N TYR A 432 15.67 -12.76 -5.31
CA TYR A 432 15.14 -11.50 -5.84
C TYR A 432 15.44 -11.38 -7.32
N ALA A 433 14.42 -11.05 -8.10
CA ALA A 433 14.63 -10.61 -9.47
C ALA A 433 15.51 -9.34 -9.45
N PRO A 434 16.36 -9.16 -10.48
CA PRO A 434 17.05 -7.89 -10.66
C PRO A 434 16.05 -6.73 -10.69
N ALA A 435 16.38 -5.61 -10.05
CA ALA A 435 15.50 -4.45 -10.00
C ALA A 435 15.50 -3.74 -11.36
N GLU A 436 14.31 -3.66 -11.96
CA GLU A 436 14.09 -2.99 -13.23
C GLU A 436 14.15 -1.46 -13.08
N MET A 437 14.04 -0.77 -14.21
CA MET A 437 14.07 0.68 -14.27
C MET A 437 13.04 1.33 -13.35
N ALA A 438 13.49 2.36 -12.61
CA ALA A 438 12.77 3.08 -11.56
C ALA A 438 12.35 2.24 -10.34
N MET A 439 12.61 0.93 -10.30
CA MET A 439 12.42 0.14 -9.09
C MET A 439 13.43 0.56 -8.00
N PRO A 440 13.09 0.37 -6.72
CA PRO A 440 14.00 0.73 -5.64
C PRO A 440 15.27 -0.12 -5.63
N CYS A 441 16.36 0.47 -5.18
CA CYS A 441 17.63 -0.20 -4.94
C CYS A 441 18.30 0.36 -3.68
N LEU A 442 19.24 -0.41 -3.15
CA LEU A 442 20.09 0.02 -2.04
C LEU A 442 21.45 0.45 -2.58
N MET A 443 21.94 1.58 -2.11
CA MET A 443 23.32 1.99 -2.38
C MET A 443 24.30 0.92 -1.84
N PRO A 444 25.48 0.71 -2.44
CA PRO A 444 26.40 -0.36 -2.04
C PRO A 444 26.73 -0.38 -0.53
N GLU A 445 26.90 0.79 0.08
CA GLU A 445 27.18 0.92 1.51
C GLU A 445 26.02 0.52 2.42
N ASP A 446 24.79 0.60 1.91
CA ASP A 446 23.57 0.22 2.63
C ASP A 446 23.25 -1.26 2.37
N ALA A 447 23.42 -1.72 1.12
CA ALA A 447 23.25 -3.12 0.74
C ALA A 447 24.15 -4.06 1.54
N ALA A 448 25.39 -3.64 1.85
CA ALA A 448 26.33 -4.41 2.68
C ALA A 448 25.84 -4.68 4.11
N ARG A 449 24.80 -3.97 4.57
CA ARG A 449 24.19 -4.15 5.90
C ARG A 449 23.10 -5.22 5.92
N PHE A 450 22.73 -5.75 4.76
CA PHE A 450 21.70 -6.76 4.59
C PHE A 450 22.24 -8.04 3.94
N GLY A 451 21.67 -9.19 4.31
CA GLY A 451 22.09 -10.51 3.83
C GLY A 451 21.48 -10.94 2.50
N ALA A 452 20.24 -10.53 2.22
CA ALA A 452 19.52 -10.85 1.00
C ALA A 452 19.17 -9.53 0.28
N THR A 453 19.95 -9.18 -0.74
CA THR A 453 19.81 -7.93 -1.50
C THR A 453 19.66 -8.20 -2.99
N TRP A 454 19.38 -7.15 -3.74
CA TRP A 454 19.24 -7.16 -5.20
C TRP A 454 20.06 -6.04 -5.80
N GLN A 455 20.29 -6.11 -7.11
CA GLN A 455 21.02 -5.11 -7.87
C GLN A 455 20.14 -4.55 -8.98
N CYS A 456 20.52 -3.37 -9.47
CA CYS A 456 19.90 -2.79 -10.65
C CYS A 456 20.25 -3.58 -11.92
N ASP A 457 19.31 -3.65 -12.86
CA ASP A 457 19.47 -4.35 -14.13
C ASP A 457 19.27 -3.44 -15.35
N GLY A 458 19.40 -4.01 -16.55
CA GLY A 458 19.06 -3.34 -17.80
C GLY A 458 19.98 -2.16 -18.16
N GLY A 459 21.18 -2.12 -17.55
CA GLY A 459 22.14 -1.02 -17.70
C GLY A 459 21.79 0.23 -16.88
N THR A 460 20.95 0.09 -15.86
CA THR A 460 20.64 1.17 -14.91
C THR A 460 21.65 1.24 -13.76
N VAL A 461 21.69 2.37 -13.08
CA VAL A 461 22.57 2.69 -11.95
C VAL A 461 21.73 3.06 -10.75
N CYS A 462 22.07 2.50 -9.59
CA CYS A 462 21.39 2.84 -8.34
C CYS A 462 21.65 4.30 -7.96
N THR A 463 20.62 5.14 -8.07
CA THR A 463 20.73 6.60 -7.96
C THR A 463 19.75 7.14 -6.92
N PRO A 464 20.23 7.84 -5.88
CA PRO A 464 19.36 8.44 -4.86
C PRO A 464 18.72 9.73 -5.37
N LEU A 465 17.39 9.82 -5.37
CA LEU A 465 16.66 11.04 -5.75
C LEU A 465 16.53 12.04 -4.59
N ALA A 466 16.44 11.52 -3.37
CA ALA A 466 16.33 12.31 -2.15
C ALA A 466 17.06 11.60 -1.00
N THR A 467 17.76 12.37 -0.19
CA THR A 467 18.38 11.91 1.06
C THR A 467 18.02 12.86 2.20
N ALA A 468 17.97 12.40 3.44
CA ALA A 468 17.85 13.28 4.60
C ALA A 468 18.91 12.95 5.65
N SER A 469 19.36 13.97 6.39
CA SER A 469 20.20 13.75 7.57
C SER A 469 19.42 12.92 8.60
N GLY A 470 20.07 11.91 9.17
CA GLY A 470 19.50 11.06 10.21
C GLY A 470 18.71 9.86 9.70
N VAL A 471 18.41 9.75 8.40
CA VAL A 471 17.89 8.51 7.80
C VAL A 471 19.09 7.65 7.40
N HIS A 472 19.19 6.45 7.97
CA HIS A 472 20.38 5.61 7.86
C HIS A 472 20.51 4.88 6.52
N THR A 473 19.39 4.56 5.88
CA THR A 473 19.34 3.84 4.59
C THR A 473 18.91 4.79 3.48
N LYS A 474 19.75 4.96 2.46
CA LYS A 474 19.42 5.79 1.31
C LYS A 474 18.72 4.94 0.26
N LEU A 475 17.40 4.81 0.40
CA LEU A 475 16.61 4.14 -0.64
C LEU A 475 16.71 4.92 -1.95
N ALA A 476 17.29 4.28 -2.96
CA ALA A 476 17.57 4.83 -4.27
C ALA A 476 16.68 4.16 -5.33
N GLN A 477 16.85 4.55 -6.59
CA GLN A 477 16.14 3.94 -7.72
C GLN A 477 17.12 3.51 -8.81
N CYS A 478 16.77 2.46 -9.53
CA CYS A 478 17.51 1.98 -10.70
C CYS A 478 17.25 2.88 -11.90
N LEU A 479 18.13 3.85 -12.16
CA LEU A 479 17.93 4.89 -13.16
C LEU A 479 18.93 4.79 -14.30
N LEU A 480 18.54 5.21 -15.49
CA LEU A 480 19.43 5.26 -16.64
C LEU A 480 20.57 6.26 -16.39
N PRO A 481 21.81 5.91 -16.76
CA PRO A 481 22.93 6.83 -16.69
C PRO A 481 22.73 8.00 -17.66
N LYS A 482 23.50 9.07 -17.41
CA LYS A 482 23.43 10.36 -18.11
C LYS A 482 23.34 10.25 -19.65
N ASP A 483 24.19 9.42 -20.25
CA ASP A 483 24.36 9.32 -21.72
C ASP A 483 23.62 8.12 -22.32
N SER A 484 22.61 7.59 -21.63
CA SER A 484 21.85 6.44 -22.12
C SER A 484 21.03 6.78 -23.37
N GLU A 485 21.26 6.05 -24.46
CA GLU A 485 20.43 6.11 -25.68
C GLU A 485 18.99 5.61 -25.44
N LYS A 486 18.74 4.91 -24.32
CA LYS A 486 17.42 4.40 -23.92
C LYS A 486 16.59 5.41 -23.11
N MET A 487 17.04 6.65 -22.96
CA MET A 487 16.31 7.69 -22.23
C MET A 487 14.90 7.88 -22.78
N PHE A 488 13.93 8.16 -21.91
CA PHE A 488 12.53 8.36 -22.27
C PHE A 488 11.89 9.52 -21.48
N SER A 489 10.77 10.04 -21.98
CA SER A 489 10.02 11.10 -21.28
C SER A 489 9.39 10.55 -20.01
N GLY A 490 9.60 11.22 -18.88
CA GLY A 490 9.18 10.74 -17.56
C GLY A 490 10.31 10.18 -16.70
N HIS A 491 11.49 9.95 -17.25
CA HIS A 491 12.66 9.53 -16.48
C HIS A 491 13.11 10.64 -15.50
N PRO A 492 13.34 10.36 -14.20
CA PRO A 492 13.83 11.36 -13.27
C PRO A 492 15.17 11.98 -13.71
N CYS A 493 15.43 13.24 -13.33
CA CYS A 493 16.66 13.91 -13.78
C CYS A 493 17.38 14.74 -12.71
N LEU A 494 16.80 14.94 -11.53
CA LEU A 494 17.37 15.73 -10.44
C LEU A 494 17.55 14.88 -9.18
N THR A 495 18.54 15.26 -8.38
CA THR A 495 18.78 14.76 -7.03
C THR A 495 18.75 15.91 -6.03
N GLY A 496 18.58 15.59 -4.75
CA GLY A 496 18.55 16.61 -3.70
C GLY A 496 18.55 16.03 -2.30
N SER A 497 18.49 16.93 -1.32
CA SER A 497 18.52 16.60 0.10
C SER A 497 17.40 17.29 0.84
N ILE A 498 16.79 16.58 1.79
CA ILE A 498 15.75 17.07 2.68
C ILE A 498 16.40 17.54 3.99
N ALA A 499 16.26 18.82 4.30
CA ALA A 499 16.41 19.35 5.65
C ALA A 499 15.13 19.03 6.42
N SER A 500 15.20 18.03 7.29
CA SER A 500 14.05 17.56 8.07
C SER A 500 13.76 18.50 9.24
N ASN A 501 12.48 18.74 9.51
CA ASN A 501 12.00 19.39 10.71
C ASN A 501 11.27 18.35 11.57
N ALA A 502 11.98 17.84 12.60
CA ALA A 502 11.48 16.76 13.44
C ALA A 502 10.19 17.10 14.19
N VAL A 503 9.96 18.37 14.53
CA VAL A 503 8.76 18.82 15.27
C VAL A 503 7.60 19.09 14.32
N GLN A 504 7.88 19.63 13.14
CA GLN A 504 6.89 20.03 12.14
C GLN A 504 7.26 19.49 10.77
N PRO A 505 7.02 18.21 10.45
CA PRO A 505 7.44 17.60 9.19
C PRO A 505 6.83 18.28 7.95
N PHE A 506 5.71 18.99 8.10
CA PHE A 506 5.14 19.82 7.04
C PHE A 506 6.00 21.04 6.64
N ASN A 507 7.06 21.32 7.40
CA ASN A 507 8.07 22.34 7.16
C ASN A 507 9.42 21.76 6.72
N ASP A 508 9.49 20.46 6.40
CA ASP A 508 10.64 19.87 5.70
C ASP A 508 10.96 20.69 4.43
N ARG A 509 12.25 20.81 4.08
CA ARG A 509 12.69 21.55 2.87
C ARG A 509 13.59 20.67 2.01
N TYR A 510 13.26 20.53 0.73
CA TYR A 510 14.07 19.79 -0.23
C TYR A 510 14.89 20.75 -1.08
N SER A 511 16.21 20.68 -0.98
CA SER A 511 17.13 21.47 -1.81
C SER A 511 17.72 20.58 -2.90
N ARG A 512 17.64 21.01 -4.16
CA ARG A 512 18.28 20.32 -5.28
C ARG A 512 19.81 20.34 -5.12
N SER A 513 20.44 19.18 -5.24
CA SER A 513 21.89 19.00 -5.18
C SER A 513 22.53 18.76 -6.55
N GLY A 514 21.76 18.28 -7.53
CA GLY A 514 22.32 17.97 -8.85
C GLY A 514 21.28 17.66 -9.92
N GLN A 515 21.76 17.57 -11.15
CA GLN A 515 21.07 17.03 -12.31
C GLN A 515 21.95 15.93 -12.90
N PHE A 516 21.38 14.74 -13.13
CA PHE A 516 22.14 13.56 -13.58
C PHE A 516 21.68 13.04 -14.97
N ALA A 517 20.58 13.56 -15.51
CA ALA A 517 20.05 13.22 -16.83
C ALA A 517 19.39 14.42 -17.52
N ALA A 518 19.05 14.26 -18.81
CA ALA A 518 18.26 15.23 -19.60
C ALA A 518 18.84 16.66 -19.63
N PHE A 519 20.10 16.80 -20.06
CA PHE A 519 20.88 18.04 -20.03
C PHE A 519 20.61 19.02 -21.18
N ALA A 520 19.67 18.72 -22.09
CA ALA A 520 19.37 19.66 -23.16
C ALA A 520 18.87 20.99 -22.57
N PRO A 521 19.39 22.13 -23.04
CA PRO A 521 19.02 23.44 -22.49
C PRO A 521 17.54 23.77 -22.76
N ASP A 522 17.01 23.25 -23.87
CA ASP A 522 15.66 23.53 -24.35
C ASP A 522 14.94 22.25 -24.82
N VAL A 523 13.61 22.33 -24.92
CA VAL A 523 12.76 21.27 -25.47
C VAL A 523 13.08 21.07 -26.95
N SER A 524 13.31 19.83 -27.37
CA SER A 524 13.59 19.49 -28.76
C SER A 524 13.09 18.09 -29.08
N ARG A 525 12.88 17.75 -30.35
CA ARG A 525 12.41 16.40 -30.74
C ARG A 525 13.45 15.30 -30.54
N THR A 526 14.73 15.65 -30.42
CA THR A 526 15.85 14.70 -30.45
C THR A 526 16.54 14.55 -29.10
N ALA A 527 16.53 15.61 -28.27
CA ALA A 527 17.23 15.66 -26.99
C ALA A 527 16.30 15.98 -25.82
N TYR A 528 16.57 15.35 -24.68
CA TYR A 528 15.78 15.50 -23.46
C TYR A 528 16.24 16.68 -22.62
N THR A 529 15.30 17.54 -22.22
CA THR A 529 15.47 18.57 -21.21
C THR A 529 14.81 18.14 -19.90
N CYS A 530 15.38 18.56 -18.77
CA CYS A 530 14.86 18.25 -17.44
C CYS A 530 13.79 19.27 -17.01
N ARG A 531 12.52 18.85 -16.97
CA ARG A 531 11.41 19.70 -16.53
C ARG A 531 11.45 19.90 -15.00
N PRO A 532 11.26 21.13 -14.51
CA PRO A 532 11.46 21.45 -13.10
C PRO A 532 10.30 20.96 -12.21
N PRO A 533 10.54 20.62 -10.92
CA PRO A 533 9.51 20.08 -10.04
C PRO A 533 8.30 20.99 -9.82
N LYS A 534 8.44 22.32 -9.97
CA LYS A 534 7.34 23.30 -9.82
C LYS A 534 6.08 23.01 -10.65
N ILE A 535 6.17 22.19 -11.71
CA ILE A 535 5.02 21.78 -12.53
C ILE A 535 4.34 20.48 -12.04
N GLY A 536 4.72 19.96 -10.87
CA GLY A 536 4.13 18.76 -10.27
C GLY A 536 4.88 17.47 -10.58
N VAL A 537 6.20 17.55 -10.78
CA VAL A 537 7.05 16.42 -11.17
C VAL A 537 8.25 16.29 -10.22
N PRO A 538 8.07 15.61 -9.05
CA PRO A 538 9.13 15.45 -8.07
C PRO A 538 10.40 14.86 -8.66
N GLY A 539 11.56 15.42 -8.31
CA GLY A 539 12.85 14.98 -8.84
C GLY A 539 13.13 15.43 -10.28
N GLY A 540 12.23 16.22 -10.87
CA GLY A 540 12.28 16.63 -12.28
C GLY A 540 12.13 15.44 -13.23
N ILE A 541 11.56 15.67 -14.42
CA ILE A 541 11.43 14.60 -15.40
C ILE A 541 11.99 15.01 -16.76
N ALA A 542 12.67 14.07 -17.41
CA ALA A 542 13.08 14.18 -18.79
C ALA A 542 11.85 14.39 -19.68
N TYR A 543 11.97 15.32 -20.62
CA TYR A 543 10.94 15.61 -21.62
C TYR A 543 11.61 16.03 -22.93
N ARG A 544 11.04 15.64 -24.06
CA ARG A 544 11.47 16.04 -25.39
C ARG A 544 10.27 16.27 -26.29
#